data_AF-A0A7S1ZCB0-F1
#
_entry.id   AF-A0A7S1ZCB0-F1
#
_cell.length_a   1.000
_cell.length_b   1.000
_cell.length_c   1.000
_cell.angle_alpha   90.00
_cell.angle_beta   90.00
_cell.angle_gamma   90.00
#
_symmetry.space_group_name_H-M   'P 1'
#
loop_
_entity.id
_entity.type
_entity.pdbx_description
1 polymer ?
#
loop_
_entity_poly.entity_id
_entity_poly.type
_entity_poly.pdbx_seq_one_letter_code
_entity_poly.pdbx_strand_id
1 'polypeptide(L)'
;IKGGTLQDADLLQEKVDKNTDVINAARTTRLRPTLVTYNAVLNAWAKSDTRESAPRAEALLRRMIDPYTSNTTTLSIEPIIRPDSMSFHIVMNAWARFGRYDPNSAQRAEELL
;
A
#
# COMPACT_ATOMS: atom_id res chain seq x y z
N ILE A 1 -44.51 18.06 -35.90
CA ILE A 1 -43.79 18.45 -34.65
C ILE A 1 -43.51 17.22 -33.78
N LYS A 2 -42.78 16.21 -34.26
CA LYS A 2 -42.35 15.03 -33.45
C LYS A 2 -41.11 14.38 -34.06
N GLY A 3 -40.02 15.14 -34.18
CA GLY A 3 -38.74 14.65 -34.71
C GLY A 3 -37.51 14.95 -33.85
N GLY A 4 -37.62 15.86 -32.86
CA GLY A 4 -36.47 16.30 -32.06
C GLY A 4 -36.15 15.42 -30.84
N THR A 5 -37.14 14.76 -30.25
CA THR A 5 -36.99 14.14 -28.91
C THR A 5 -36.13 12.87 -28.91
N LEU A 6 -35.98 12.18 -30.05
CA LEU A 6 -35.20 10.94 -30.14
C LEU A 6 -33.70 11.21 -30.30
N GLN A 7 -33.34 12.25 -31.05
CA GLN A 7 -31.93 12.59 -31.31
C GLN A 7 -31.23 13.16 -30.06
N ASP A 8 -31.98 13.92 -29.24
CA ASP A 8 -31.48 14.45 -27.97
C ASP A 8 -31.26 13.35 -26.92
N ALA A 9 -32.08 12.30 -26.91
CA ALA A 9 -31.94 11.18 -25.99
C ALA A 9 -30.69 10.33 -26.30
N ASP A 10 -30.41 10.07 -27.58
CA ASP A 10 -29.19 9.36 -28.01
C ASP A 10 -27.92 10.18 -27.71
N LEU A 11 -27.98 11.51 -27.90
CA LEU A 11 -26.89 12.44 -27.55
C LEU A 11 -26.63 12.51 -26.04
N LEU A 12 -27.67 12.39 -25.22
CA LEU A 12 -27.54 12.33 -23.77
C LEU A 12 -26.96 10.98 -23.33
N GLN A 13 -27.34 9.89 -24.00
CA GLN A 13 -26.85 8.56 -23.68
C GLN A 13 -25.37 8.39 -24.06
N GLU A 14 -24.95 8.91 -25.21
CA GLU A 14 -23.54 8.96 -25.61
C GLU A 14 -22.69 9.76 -24.62
N LYS A 15 -23.21 10.86 -24.07
CA LYS A 15 -22.53 11.65 -23.03
C LYS A 15 -22.44 10.92 -21.70
N VAL A 16 -23.49 10.19 -21.31
CA VAL A 16 -23.52 9.39 -20.08
C VAL A 16 -22.54 8.23 -20.17
N ASP A 17 -22.46 7.55 -21.32
CA ASP A 17 -21.52 6.45 -21.54
C ASP A 17 -20.07 6.94 -21.52
N LYS A 18 -19.79 8.04 -22.24
CA LYS A 18 -18.46 8.70 -22.20
C LYS A 18 -18.07 9.12 -20.78
N ASN A 19 -19.01 9.66 -20.00
CA ASN A 19 -18.74 10.07 -18.61
C ASN A 19 -18.51 8.85 -17.70
N THR A 20 -19.23 7.74 -17.96
CA THR A 20 -19.09 6.48 -17.22
C THR A 20 -17.74 5.80 -17.47
N ASP A 21 -17.19 5.90 -18.69
CA ASP A 21 -15.85 5.41 -19.00
C ASP A 21 -14.76 6.16 -18.24
N VAL A 22 -14.88 7.49 -18.07
CA VAL A 22 -13.92 8.28 -17.28
C VAL A 22 -13.97 7.91 -15.80
N ILE A 23 -15.17 7.69 -15.26
CA ILE A 23 -15.38 7.29 -13.86
C ILE A 23 -14.84 5.87 -13.60
N ASN A 24 -14.96 4.97 -14.59
CA ASN A 24 -14.43 3.61 -14.51
C ASN A 24 -12.90 3.54 -14.73
N ALA A 25 -12.33 4.41 -15.57
CA ALA A 25 -10.89 4.54 -15.75
C ALA A 25 -10.19 5.03 -14.47
N ALA A 26 -10.82 5.97 -13.74
CA ALA A 26 -10.34 6.42 -12.44
C ALA A 26 -10.37 5.31 -11.36
N ARG A 27 -11.32 4.37 -11.44
CA ARG A 27 -11.40 3.19 -10.55
C ARG A 27 -10.36 2.11 -10.83
N THR A 28 -9.71 2.15 -12.00
CA THR A 28 -8.90 1.02 -12.52
C THR A 28 -7.45 1.36 -12.77
N THR A 29 -7.00 2.58 -12.42
CA THR A 29 -5.58 2.87 -12.39
C THR A 29 -4.98 2.09 -11.21
N ARG A 30 -4.54 0.85 -11.47
CA ARG A 30 -3.84 0.01 -10.51
C ARG A 30 -2.54 0.72 -10.14
N LEU A 31 -2.61 1.61 -9.15
CA LEU A 31 -1.45 2.27 -8.57
C LEU A 31 -0.61 1.16 -7.94
N ARG A 32 0.38 0.69 -8.70
CA ARG A 32 1.32 -0.32 -8.23
C ARG A 32 2.18 0.35 -7.16
N PRO A 33 2.18 -0.15 -5.91
CA PRO A 33 3.04 0.40 -4.89
C PRO A 33 4.50 0.28 -5.35
N THR A 34 5.31 1.28 -5.03
CA THR A 34 6.75 1.31 -5.32
C THR A 34 7.54 1.23 -4.02
N LEU A 35 8.87 1.08 -4.10
CA LEU A 35 9.73 1.13 -2.91
C LEU A 35 9.47 2.38 -2.06
N VAL A 36 9.23 3.54 -2.69
CA VAL A 36 8.89 4.78 -2.00
C VAL A 36 7.58 4.65 -1.23
N THR A 37 6.57 4.02 -1.82
CA THR A 37 5.29 3.75 -1.15
C THR A 37 5.47 2.84 0.07
N TYR A 38 6.26 1.78 -0.05
CA TYR A 38 6.56 0.87 1.07
C TYR A 38 7.33 1.59 2.19
N ASN A 39 8.37 2.36 1.84
CA ASN A 39 9.13 3.15 2.81
C ASN A 39 8.27 4.21 3.50
N ALA A 40 7.30 4.80 2.80
CA ALA A 40 6.34 5.72 3.42
C ALA A 40 5.45 5.02 4.45
N VAL A 41 4.95 3.81 4.15
CA VAL A 41 4.14 3.02 5.09
C VAL A 41 4.97 2.55 6.29
N LEU A 42 6.20 2.08 6.07
CA LEU A 42 7.13 1.73 7.15
C LEU A 42 7.37 2.93 8.08
N ASN A 43 7.58 4.12 7.51
CA ASN A 43 7.82 5.34 8.27
C ASN A 43 6.56 5.80 9.04
N ALA A 44 5.37 5.63 8.45
CA ALA A 44 4.11 5.90 9.11
C ALA A 44 3.93 4.98 10.33
N TRP A 45 4.20 3.68 10.19
CA TRP A 45 4.18 2.75 11.30
C TRP A 45 5.24 3.12 12.35
N ALA A 46 6.49 3.36 11.96
CA ALA A 46 7.57 3.70 12.89
C ALA A 46 7.30 4.98 13.71
N LYS A 47 6.50 5.90 13.18
CA LYS A 47 6.07 7.13 13.87
C LYS A 47 4.77 6.96 14.66
N SER A 48 4.02 5.90 14.41
CA SER A 48 2.79 5.60 15.15
C SER A 48 3.16 5.26 16.59
N ASP A 49 2.59 5.98 17.55
CA ASP A 49 2.79 5.72 18.98
C ASP A 49 1.87 4.61 19.50
N THR A 50 1.84 3.48 18.79
CA THR A 50 0.93 2.36 19.06
C THR A 50 1.70 1.08 19.25
N ARG A 51 1.21 0.19 20.13
CA ARG A 51 1.87 -1.10 20.47
C ARG A 51 2.18 -1.99 19.26
N GLU A 52 1.45 -1.78 18.17
CA GLU A 52 1.58 -2.55 16.95
C GLU A 52 2.55 -1.94 15.92
N SER A 53 3.03 -0.72 16.14
CA SER A 53 3.87 0.00 15.18
C SER A 53 5.11 -0.79 14.73
N ALA A 54 5.96 -1.20 15.66
CA ALA A 54 7.18 -1.95 15.35
C ALA A 54 6.88 -3.36 14.79
N PRO A 55 5.97 -4.16 15.39
CA PRO A 55 5.57 -5.45 14.81
C PRO A 55 5.00 -5.35 13.38
N ARG A 56 4.18 -4.33 13.10
CA ARG A 56 3.59 -4.12 11.75
C ARG A 56 4.65 -3.67 10.75
N ALA A 57 5.58 -2.80 11.16
CA ALA A 57 6.70 -2.38 10.33
C ALA A 57 7.62 -3.56 9.98
N GLU A 58 7.94 -4.42 10.96
CA GLU A 58 8.73 -5.64 10.73
C GLU A 58 8.01 -6.62 9.81
N ALA A 59 6.72 -6.87 10.03
CA ALA A 59 5.93 -7.76 9.18
C ALA A 59 5.92 -7.29 7.72
N LEU A 60 5.81 -5.97 7.50
CA LEU A 60 5.87 -5.39 6.16
C LEU A 60 7.27 -5.53 5.53
N LEU A 61 8.33 -5.30 6.30
CA LEU A 61 9.71 -5.50 5.83
C LEU A 61 9.98 -6.97 5.47
N ARG A 62 9.54 -7.91 6.31
CA ARG A 62 9.66 -9.36 6.04
C ARG A 62 8.92 -9.75 4.76
N ARG A 63 7.75 -9.17 4.49
CA ARG A 63 7.03 -9.36 3.22
C ARG A 63 7.81 -8.84 2.00
N MET A 64 8.60 -7.77 2.16
CA MET A 64 9.49 -7.28 1.09
C MET A 64 10.70 -8.21 0.89
N ILE A 65 11.22 -8.83 1.96
CA ILE A 65 12.35 -9.78 1.89
C ILE A 65 11.92 -11.09 1.25
N ASP A 66 10.78 -11.64 1.69
CA ASP A 66 10.24 -12.89 1.20
C ASP A 66 8.75 -12.73 0.82
N PRO A 67 8.47 -12.37 -0.43
CA PRO A 67 7.09 -12.18 -0.90
C PRO A 67 6.29 -13.49 -0.95
N TYR A 68 6.94 -14.65 -0.84
CA TYR A 68 6.30 -15.97 -0.91
C TYR A 68 5.89 -16.49 0.48
N THR A 69 6.50 -16.00 1.56
CA THR A 69 6.13 -16.39 2.93
C THR A 69 4.78 -15.85 3.40
N SER A 70 4.31 -14.73 2.85
CA SER A 70 2.96 -14.25 3.13
C SER A 70 1.96 -15.00 2.24
N ASN A 71 1.28 -16.01 2.78
CA ASN A 71 0.15 -16.71 2.19
C ASN A 71 -1.10 -15.82 1.94
N THR A 72 -0.92 -14.51 1.75
CA THR A 72 -2.02 -13.58 1.50
C THR A 72 -2.56 -13.85 0.10
N THR A 73 -3.60 -14.67 0.08
CA THR A 73 -4.46 -15.01 -1.05
C THR A 73 -5.13 -13.75 -1.61
N THR A 74 -4.39 -12.94 -2.35
CA THR A 74 -4.95 -11.91 -3.19
C THR A 74 -4.32 -12.04 -4.55
N LEU A 75 -5.16 -12.25 -5.56
CA LEU A 75 -4.88 -12.37 -7.00
C LEU A 75 -4.29 -11.08 -7.61
N SER A 76 -3.42 -10.40 -6.87
CA SER A 76 -2.65 -9.24 -7.26
C SER A 76 -1.25 -9.74 -7.58
N ILE A 77 -0.81 -9.53 -8.81
CA ILE A 77 0.61 -9.59 -9.18
C ILE A 77 1.27 -8.40 -8.48
N GLU A 78 1.46 -8.50 -7.16
CA GLU A 78 2.22 -7.52 -6.40
C GLU A 78 3.65 -7.56 -6.93
N PRO A 79 4.23 -6.42 -7.32
CA PRO A 79 5.61 -6.39 -7.75
C PRO A 79 6.51 -6.86 -6.62
N ILE A 80 7.43 -7.78 -6.92
CA ILE A 80 8.49 -8.19 -5.98
C ILE A 80 9.37 -6.97 -5.74
N ILE A 81 9.17 -6.29 -4.61
CA ILE A 81 9.93 -5.10 -4.23
C ILE A 81 10.89 -5.50 -3.13
N ARG A 82 12.18 -5.38 -3.43
CA ARG A 82 13.25 -5.64 -2.46
C ARG A 82 13.42 -4.42 -1.55
N PRO A 83 13.60 -4.62 -0.23
CA PRO A 83 13.91 -3.54 0.68
C PRO A 83 15.32 -2.99 0.41
N ASP A 84 15.50 -1.71 0.73
CA ASP A 84 16.79 -1.03 0.70
C ASP A 84 17.28 -0.74 2.13
N SER A 85 18.50 -0.21 2.25
CA SER A 85 19.07 0.18 3.55
C SER A 85 18.14 1.13 4.34
N MET A 86 17.34 1.95 3.65
CA MET A 86 16.38 2.84 4.29
C MET A 86 15.22 2.05 4.92
N SER A 87 14.68 1.04 4.23
CA SER A 87 13.65 0.16 4.79
C SER A 87 14.10 -0.46 6.11
N PHE A 88 15.32 -1.02 6.16
CA PHE A 88 15.90 -1.60 7.38
C PHE A 88 16.12 -0.55 8.47
N HIS A 89 16.69 0.61 8.12
CA HIS A 89 16.91 1.71 9.06
C HIS A 89 15.61 2.17 9.74
N ILE A 90 14.52 2.27 8.98
CA ILE A 90 13.21 2.67 9.51
C ILE A 90 12.71 1.66 10.55
N VAL A 91 12.79 0.36 10.25
CA VAL A 91 12.29 -0.69 11.16
C VAL A 91 13.17 -0.83 12.39
N MET A 92 14.49 -0.75 12.26
CA MET A 92 15.40 -0.73 13.42
C MET A 92 15.11 0.47 14.33
N ASN A 93 14.91 1.67 13.76
CA ASN A 93 14.54 2.85 14.53
C ASN A 93 13.16 2.70 15.20
N ALA A 94 12.20 2.06 14.52
CA ALA A 94 10.90 1.74 15.11
C ALA A 94 11.07 0.89 16.37
N TRP A 95 11.83 -0.22 16.29
CA TRP A 95 12.09 -1.10 17.43
C TRP A 95 12.88 -0.42 18.55
N ALA A 96 13.90 0.38 18.23
CA ALA A 96 14.67 1.15 19.21
C ALA A 96 13.78 2.10 20.03
N ARG A 97 12.80 2.73 19.38
CA ARG A 97 11.81 3.60 20.04
C ARG A 97 10.73 2.82 20.79
N PHE A 98 10.55 1.54 20.45
CA PHE A 98 9.56 0.64 21.03
C PHE A 98 10.02 -0.10 22.29
N GLY A 99 11.25 0.18 22.75
CA GLY A 99 11.84 -0.28 24.02
C GLY A 99 10.89 -0.33 25.22
N ARG A 100 9.99 0.65 25.32
CA ARG A 100 9.04 0.77 26.44
C ARG A 100 7.90 -0.26 26.44
N TYR A 101 7.60 -0.89 25.30
CA TYR A 101 6.44 -1.78 25.16
C TYR A 101 6.78 -3.27 25.13
N ASP A 102 8.01 -3.61 24.72
CA ASP A 102 8.52 -4.98 24.62
C ASP A 102 9.99 -5.00 25.05
N PRO A 103 10.37 -5.78 26.09
CA PRO A 103 11.77 -5.92 26.50
C PRO A 103 12.67 -6.58 25.44
N ASN A 104 12.12 -7.31 24.48
CA ASN A 104 12.88 -7.97 23.40
C ASN A 104 13.08 -7.07 22.17
N SER A 105 12.60 -5.82 22.23
CA SER A 105 12.71 -4.87 21.11
C SER A 105 14.15 -4.59 20.67
N ALA A 106 15.12 -4.61 21.60
CA ALA A 106 16.54 -4.49 21.26
C ALA A 106 17.04 -5.71 20.45
N GLN A 107 16.67 -6.92 20.87
CA GLN A 107 17.01 -8.16 20.16
C GLN A 107 16.36 -8.19 18.77
N ARG A 108 15.11 -7.73 18.65
CA ARG A 108 14.41 -7.60 17.36
C ARG A 108 15.11 -6.63 16.42
N ALA A 109 15.65 -5.52 16.93
CA ALA A 109 16.43 -4.61 16.12
C ALA A 109 17.75 -5.23 15.64
N GLU A 110 18.39 -6.06 16.47
CA GLU A 110 19.62 -6.80 16.12
C GLU A 110 19.39 -7.88 15.07
N GLU A 111 18.25 -8.60 15.11
CA GLU A 111 17.87 -9.59 14.09
C GLU A 111 17.75 -9.00 12.67
N LEU A 112 17.71 -7.68 12.54
CA LEU A 112 17.55 -6.95 11.28
C LEU A 112 18.86 -6.34 10.75
N LEU A 113 19.99 -6.50 11.47
CA LEU A 113 21.34 -6.15 11.01
C LEU A 113 21.92 -7.23 10.09
#